data_AF-A0A752SUC2-F1
#
_entry.id   AF-A0A752SUC2-F1
#
_cell.length_a   1.000
_cell.length_b   1.000
_cell.length_c   1.000
_cell.angle_alpha   90.00
_cell.angle_beta   90.00
_cell.angle_gamma   90.00
#
_symmetry.space_group_name_H-M   'P 1'
#
loop_
_entity.id
_entity.type
_entity.pdbx_description
1 polymer ?
#
loop_
_entity_poly.entity_id
_entity_poly.type
_entity_poly.pdbx_seq_one_letter_code
_entity_poly.pdbx_strand_id
1 'polypeptide(L)'
;MADELLASIKVLSVIENKKKLLQSSIRKEEKFNSAHMFLIDGAYHVLFAVGQICDAKGVDRLNYQKAITFVPAAIKYISAMVEKAQRDDASFSFNRYFKDAKTKTKIAAYIQGMEKGL
;
A
#
# COMPACT_ATOMS: atom_id res chain seq x y z
N MET A 1 11.22 -8.76 -17.85
CA MET A 1 11.48 -7.30 -17.72
C MET A 1 10.36 -6.43 -18.28
N ALA A 2 10.03 -6.46 -19.59
CA ALA A 2 8.96 -5.60 -20.13
C ALA A 2 7.56 -5.94 -19.54
N ASP A 3 7.24 -7.22 -19.42
CA ASP A 3 5.95 -7.68 -18.89
C ASP A 3 5.79 -7.43 -17.39
N GLU A 4 6.88 -7.57 -16.63
CA GLU A 4 6.92 -7.25 -15.18
C GLU A 4 6.67 -5.77 -14.93
N LEU A 5 7.29 -4.91 -15.73
CA LEU A 5 7.08 -3.48 -15.67
C LEU A 5 5.63 -3.13 -16.04
N LEU A 6 5.09 -3.75 -17.09
CA LEU A 6 3.71 -3.53 -17.52
C LEU A 6 2.68 -3.94 -16.46
N ALA A 7 2.83 -5.14 -15.86
CA ALA A 7 1.93 -5.60 -14.80
C ALA A 7 1.98 -4.69 -13.57
N SER A 8 3.19 -4.29 -13.16
CA SER A 8 3.40 -3.38 -12.03
C SER A 8 2.79 -1.99 -12.28
N ILE A 9 2.93 -1.46 -13.50
CA ILE A 9 2.32 -0.18 -13.89
C ILE A 9 0.80 -0.26 -13.85
N LYS A 10 0.19 -1.37 -14.32
CA LYS A 10 -1.26 -1.57 -14.26
C LYS A 10 -1.77 -1.58 -12.82
N VAL A 11 -1.09 -2.27 -11.91
CA VAL A 11 -1.44 -2.27 -10.48
C VAL A 11 -1.25 -0.87 -9.87
N LEU A 12 -0.14 -0.21 -10.18
CA LEU A 12 0.14 1.15 -9.69
C LEU A 12 -0.92 2.15 -10.16
N SER A 13 -1.41 2.04 -11.39
CA SER A 13 -2.49 2.88 -11.92
C SER A 13 -3.77 2.78 -11.08
N VAL A 14 -4.13 1.57 -10.62
CA VAL A 14 -5.28 1.37 -9.71
C VAL A 14 -5.06 2.09 -8.37
N ILE A 15 -3.83 2.04 -7.84
CA ILE A 15 -3.46 2.71 -6.57
C ILE A 15 -3.46 4.24 -6.75
N GLU A 16 -2.86 4.75 -7.83
CA GLU A 16 -2.82 6.18 -8.15
C GLU A 16 -4.21 6.75 -8.39
N ASN A 17 -5.13 5.98 -8.99
CA ASN A 17 -6.54 6.38 -9.09
C ASN A 17 -7.18 6.57 -7.71
N LYS A 18 -6.91 5.67 -6.74
CA LYS A 18 -7.40 5.84 -5.36
C LYS A 18 -6.79 7.07 -4.69
N LYS A 19 -5.49 7.31 -4.88
CA LYS A 19 -4.82 8.53 -4.41
C LYS A 19 -5.42 9.79 -5.02
N LYS A 20 -5.68 9.80 -6.32
CA LYS A 20 -6.29 10.94 -7.03
C LYS A 20 -7.69 11.24 -6.53
N LEU A 21 -8.51 10.20 -6.30
CA LEU A 21 -9.85 10.35 -5.71
C LEU A 21 -9.76 10.95 -4.30
N LEU A 22 -8.87 10.43 -3.45
CA LEU A 22 -8.63 10.99 -2.11
C LEU A 22 -8.22 12.46 -2.16
N GLN A 23 -7.22 12.80 -2.99
CA GLN A 23 -6.77 14.18 -3.16
C GLN A 23 -7.87 15.09 -3.70
N SER A 24 -8.75 14.57 -4.56
CA SER A 24 -9.92 15.31 -5.04
C SER A 24 -10.89 15.59 -3.91
N SER A 25 -11.24 14.60 -3.10
CA SER A 25 -12.17 14.80 -1.98
C SER A 25 -11.60 15.75 -0.93
N ILE A 26 -10.29 15.71 -0.66
CA ILE A 26 -9.62 16.69 0.21
C ILE A 26 -9.77 18.12 -0.35
N ARG A 27 -9.45 18.33 -1.64
CA ARG A 27 -9.54 19.67 -2.26
C ARG A 27 -10.97 20.21 -2.31
N LYS A 28 -11.96 19.34 -2.39
CA LYS A 28 -13.39 19.70 -2.44
C LYS A 28 -14.06 19.73 -1.06
N GLU A 29 -13.29 19.49 0.01
CA GLU A 29 -13.82 19.37 1.38
C GLU A 29 -14.94 18.31 1.52
N GLU A 30 -14.92 17.30 0.65
CA GLU A 30 -15.84 16.17 0.70
C GLU A 30 -15.42 15.20 1.81
N LYS A 31 -16.36 14.40 2.30
CA LYS A 31 -16.05 13.36 3.30
C LYS A 31 -15.06 12.34 2.73
N PHE A 32 -13.93 12.15 3.41
CA PHE A 32 -12.93 11.14 3.07
C PHE A 32 -12.51 10.32 4.29
N ASN A 33 -11.87 9.17 4.06
CA ASN A 33 -11.30 8.37 5.14
C ASN A 33 -9.88 8.89 5.46
N SER A 34 -9.69 9.48 6.64
CA SER A 34 -8.40 9.99 7.09
C SER A 34 -7.33 8.90 7.21
N ALA A 35 -7.74 7.66 7.47
CA ALA A 35 -6.83 6.50 7.49
C ALA A 35 -6.16 6.26 6.13
N HIS A 36 -6.73 6.77 5.03
CA HIS A 36 -6.14 6.67 3.70
C HIS A 36 -5.16 7.80 3.35
N MET A 37 -4.97 8.80 4.22
CA MET A 37 -4.07 9.95 3.94
C MET A 37 -2.64 9.52 3.59
N PHE A 38 -2.18 8.40 4.13
CA PHE A 38 -0.85 7.86 3.82
C PHE A 38 -0.65 7.60 2.32
N LEU A 39 -1.71 7.40 1.53
CA LEU A 39 -1.61 7.12 0.10
C LEU A 39 -0.89 8.23 -0.67
N ILE A 40 -0.91 9.47 -0.17
CA ILE A 40 -0.25 10.61 -0.82
C ILE A 40 1.26 10.38 -0.94
N ASP A 41 1.90 9.95 0.15
CA ASP A 41 3.34 9.66 0.26
C ASP A 41 3.68 8.16 0.11
N GLY A 42 2.70 7.29 0.30
CA GLY A 42 2.88 5.84 0.49
C GLY A 42 2.38 4.96 -0.66
N ALA A 43 1.95 5.52 -1.80
CA ALA A 43 1.41 4.74 -2.92
C ALA A 43 2.35 3.61 -3.39
N TYR A 44 3.65 3.88 -3.49
CA TYR A 44 4.65 2.85 -3.83
C TYR A 44 4.78 1.74 -2.79
N HIS A 45 4.53 2.04 -1.52
CA HIS A 45 4.55 1.05 -0.45
C HIS A 45 3.32 0.14 -0.51
N VAL A 46 2.18 0.63 -1.03
CA VAL A 46 1.02 -0.20 -1.36
C VAL A 46 1.32 -1.15 -2.51
N LEU A 47 1.99 -0.67 -3.58
CA LEU A 47 2.41 -1.54 -4.68
C LEU A 47 3.34 -2.66 -4.19
N PHE A 48 4.32 -2.29 -3.35
CA PHE A 48 5.19 -3.27 -2.71
C PHE A 48 4.40 -4.28 -1.86
N ALA A 49 3.43 -3.81 -1.06
CA ALA A 49 2.56 -4.67 -0.28
C ALA A 49 1.72 -5.64 -1.12
N VAL A 50 1.20 -5.20 -2.27
CA VAL A 50 0.52 -6.11 -3.23
C VAL A 50 1.47 -7.23 -3.66
N GLY A 51 2.72 -6.90 -4.00
CA GLY A 51 3.73 -7.90 -4.35
C GLY A 51 4.03 -8.89 -3.21
N GLN A 52 4.01 -8.43 -1.96
CA GLN A 52 4.20 -9.30 -0.78
C GLN A 52 3.00 -10.24 -0.57
N ILE A 53 1.78 -9.75 -0.79
CA ILE A 53 0.56 -10.58 -0.71
C ILE A 53 0.57 -11.63 -1.82
N CYS A 54 0.96 -11.26 -3.04
CA CYS A 54 1.11 -12.20 -4.15
C CYS A 54 2.11 -13.31 -3.80
N ASP A 55 3.28 -12.98 -3.26
CA ASP A 55 4.27 -13.97 -2.84
C ASP A 55 3.72 -14.91 -1.77
N ALA A 56 3.07 -14.35 -0.74
CA ALA A 56 2.52 -15.15 0.35
C ALA A 56 1.43 -16.11 -0.12
N LYS A 57 0.65 -15.72 -1.15
CA LYS A 57 -0.44 -16.52 -1.72
C LYS A 57 -0.03 -17.39 -2.92
N GLY A 58 1.26 -17.41 -3.30
CA GLY A 58 1.73 -18.13 -4.48
C GLY A 58 1.11 -17.63 -5.79
N VAL A 59 0.76 -16.34 -5.86
CA VAL A 59 0.20 -15.71 -7.06
C VAL A 59 1.32 -15.07 -7.87
N ASP A 60 1.36 -15.40 -9.16
CA ASP A 60 2.25 -14.71 -10.08
C ASP A 60 1.94 -13.21 -10.14
N ARG A 61 2.95 -12.38 -9.85
CA ARG A 61 2.86 -10.91 -9.87
C ARG A 61 2.56 -10.37 -11.27
N LEU A 62 2.87 -11.14 -12.33
CA LEU A 62 2.55 -10.81 -13.72
C LEU A 62 1.08 -10.95 -14.03
N ASN A 63 0.35 -11.75 -13.26
CA ASN A 63 -1.09 -11.87 -13.37
C ASN A 63 -1.76 -10.64 -12.78
N TYR A 64 -1.76 -9.54 -13.55
CA TYR A 64 -2.30 -8.27 -13.10
C TYR A 64 -3.77 -8.38 -12.67
N GLN A 65 -4.57 -9.21 -13.36
CA GLN A 65 -5.98 -9.39 -13.06
C GLN A 65 -6.18 -9.93 -11.63
N LYS A 66 -5.32 -10.86 -11.21
CA LYS A 66 -5.34 -11.38 -9.84
C LYS A 66 -4.69 -10.40 -8.87
N ALA A 67 -3.56 -9.79 -9.22
CA ALA A 67 -2.83 -8.86 -8.36
C ALA A 67 -3.66 -7.62 -7.95
N ILE A 68 -4.46 -7.04 -8.86
CA ILE A 68 -5.29 -5.86 -8.53
C ILE A 68 -6.35 -6.16 -7.47
N THR A 69 -6.79 -7.41 -7.34
CA THR A 69 -7.76 -7.83 -6.32
C THR A 69 -7.22 -7.70 -4.90
N PHE A 70 -5.89 -7.66 -4.75
CA PHE A 70 -5.22 -7.50 -3.46
C PHE A 70 -4.96 -6.04 -3.07
N VAL A 71 -5.20 -5.07 -3.95
CA VAL A 71 -5.00 -3.64 -3.64
C VAL A 71 -5.78 -3.20 -2.39
N PRO A 72 -7.08 -3.56 -2.20
CA PRO A 72 -7.80 -3.21 -0.97
C PRO A 72 -7.15 -3.77 0.30
N ALA A 73 -6.69 -5.03 0.25
CA ALA A 73 -6.00 -5.67 1.38
C ALA A 73 -4.65 -5.00 1.68
N ALA A 74 -3.87 -4.69 0.64
CA ALA A 74 -2.61 -3.96 0.77
C ALA A 74 -2.82 -2.59 1.43
N ILE A 75 -3.83 -1.83 0.99
CA ILE A 75 -4.17 -0.54 1.60
C ILE A 75 -4.54 -0.72 3.07
N LYS A 76 -5.36 -1.71 3.40
CA LYS A 76 -5.74 -2.03 4.78
C LYS A 76 -4.52 -2.34 5.66
N TYR A 77 -3.59 -3.16 5.18
CA TYR A 77 -2.38 -3.51 5.93
C TYR A 77 -1.47 -2.30 6.16
N ILE A 78 -1.22 -1.50 5.12
CA ILE A 78 -0.40 -0.29 5.28
C ILE A 78 -1.09 0.71 6.22
N SER A 79 -2.42 0.89 6.11
CA SER A 79 -3.19 1.74 7.02
C SER A 79 -2.99 1.33 8.48
N ALA A 80 -3.14 0.04 8.80
CA ALA A 80 -2.98 -0.47 10.16
C ALA A 80 -1.55 -0.23 10.70
N MET A 81 -0.53 -0.43 9.87
CA MET A 81 0.86 -0.18 10.25
C MET A 81 1.13 1.32 10.50
N VAL A 82 0.59 2.18 9.65
CA VAL A 82 0.71 3.64 9.76
C VAL A 82 -0.02 4.15 11.00
N GLU A 83 -1.26 3.71 11.24
CA GLU A 83 -2.03 4.08 12.42
C GLU A 83 -1.32 3.67 13.71
N LYS A 84 -0.70 2.48 13.72
CA LYS A 84 0.15 2.07 14.85
C LYS A 84 1.32 3.02 15.03
N ALA A 85 2.06 3.31 13.96
CA ALA A 85 3.20 4.22 14.03
C ALA A 85 2.80 5.65 14.45
N GLN A 86 1.64 6.15 14.02
CA GLN A 86 1.09 7.43 14.46
C GLN A 86 0.76 7.48 15.95
N ARG A 87 0.27 6.37 16.52
CA ARG A 87 0.03 6.26 17.96
C ARG A 87 1.33 6.17 18.75
N ASP A 88 2.32 5.46 18.22
CA ASP A 88 3.58 5.17 18.92
C ASP A 88 4.59 6.34 18.83
N ASP A 89 4.42 7.26 17.87
CA ASP A 89 5.33 8.39 17.61
C ASP A 89 4.58 9.72 17.53
N ALA A 90 4.67 10.52 18.60
CA ALA A 90 4.05 11.84 18.67
C ALA A 90 4.55 12.84 17.61
N SER A 91 5.72 12.57 17.00
CA SER A 91 6.31 13.40 15.95
C SER A 91 6.11 12.83 14.55
N PHE A 92 5.21 11.86 14.40
CA PHE A 92 5.01 11.10 13.17
C PHE A 92 4.81 12.01 11.95
N SER A 93 5.44 11.64 10.83
CA SER A 93 5.10 12.17 9.51
C SER A 93 5.14 11.05 8.48
N PHE A 94 4.19 11.06 7.55
CA PHE A 94 4.13 10.07 6.47
C PHE A 94 5.43 10.06 5.65
N ASN A 95 5.96 11.25 5.33
CA ASN A 95 7.20 11.37 4.55
C ASN A 95 8.39 10.70 5.24
N ARG A 96 8.60 10.93 6.55
CA ARG A 96 9.68 10.28 7.31
C ARG A 96 9.46 8.78 7.40
N TYR A 97 8.23 8.37 7.71
CA TYR A 97 7.87 6.95 7.84
C TYR A 97 8.16 6.16 6.56
N PHE A 98 7.76 6.67 5.39
CA PHE A 98 7.96 5.97 4.11
C PHE A 98 9.36 6.13 3.52
N LYS A 99 10.17 7.10 3.98
CA LYS A 99 11.59 7.21 3.59
C LYS A 99 12.53 6.35 4.45
N ASP A 100 12.07 5.85 5.60
CA ASP A 100 12.85 4.95 6.43
C ASP A 100 13.16 3.64 5.68
N ALA A 101 14.44 3.31 5.56
CA ALA A 101 14.92 2.15 4.82
C ALA A 101 14.36 0.81 5.34
N LYS A 102 13.96 0.74 6.62
CA LYS A 102 13.39 -0.45 7.25
C LYS A 102 11.90 -0.60 6.98
N THR A 103 11.22 0.42 6.45
CA THR A 103 9.75 0.38 6.28
C THR A 103 9.31 -0.75 5.35
N LYS A 104 10.02 -0.99 4.24
CA LYS A 104 9.72 -2.15 3.36
C LYS A 104 9.91 -3.49 4.08
N THR A 105 10.97 -3.64 4.86
CA THR A 105 11.21 -4.86 5.65
C THR A 105 10.10 -5.08 6.68
N LYS A 106 9.66 -4.03 7.38
CA LYS A 106 8.53 -4.08 8.31
C LYS A 106 7.23 -4.49 7.60
N ILE A 107 6.97 -3.93 6.41
CA ILE A 107 5.79 -4.27 5.60
C ILE A 107 5.82 -5.74 5.19
N ALA A 108 6.95 -6.22 4.67
CA ALA A 108 7.12 -7.61 4.29
C ALA A 108 6.88 -8.54 5.49
N ALA A 109 7.54 -8.30 6.62
CA ALA A 109 7.37 -9.11 7.83
C ALA A 109 5.91 -9.14 8.32
N TYR A 110 5.25 -7.98 8.33
CA TYR A 110 3.84 -7.87 8.72
C TYR A 110 2.93 -8.70 7.79
N ILE A 111 3.07 -8.54 6.47
CA ILE A 111 2.24 -9.24 5.49
C ILE A 111 2.48 -10.75 5.52
N GLN A 112 3.74 -11.18 5.60
CA GLN A 112 4.06 -12.60 5.71
C GLN A 112 3.45 -13.22 6.98
N GLY A 113 3.45 -12.49 8.10
CA GLY A 113 2.76 -12.94 9.33
C GLY A 113 1.24 -13.04 9.17
N MET A 114 0.61 -12.08 8.49
CA MET A 114 -0.85 -12.08 8.27
C MET A 114 -1.31 -13.16 7.29
N GLU A 115 -0.53 -13.43 6.24
CA GLU A 115 -0.93 -14.32 5.14
C GLU A 115 -0.47 -15.77 5.31
N LYS A 116 0.60 -16.03 6.09
CA LYS A 116 1.04 -17.39 6.45
C LYS A 116 0.47 -17.91 7.77
N GLY A 117 -0.28 -17.07 8.50
CA GLY A 117 -0.97 -17.43 9.73
C GLY A 117 -2.35 -18.08 9.55
N LEU A 118 -2.66 -18.51 8.32
CA LEU A 118 -3.80 -19.35 7.91
C LEU A 118 -3.26 -20.65 7.30
#